data_AF-A0A7J5PZN2-F1
#
_entry.id   AF-A0A7J5PZN2-F1
#
_cell.length_a   1.000
_cell.length_b   1.000
_cell.length_c   1.000
_cell.angle_alpha   90.00
_cell.angle_beta   90.00
_cell.angle_gamma   90.00
#
_symmetry.space_group_name_H-M   'P 1'
#
loop_
_entity.id
_entity.type
_entity.pdbx_description
1 polymer ?
#
loop_
_entity_poly.entity_id
_entity_poly.type
_entity_poly.pdbx_seq_one_letter_code
_entity_poly.pdbx_strand_id
1 'polypeptide(L)'
;MSLSRMKMLQVSKCLIGLAVVMLQSCETVDNRRDLLCGNWESVEGKPDVLIYKEGEAYKVTVFKRSGLRRKLKPETYLLQEENGNLFMNTGFRIDVSYNEAADILTFSPNGDYVRSAKKMEDDMEDDPGFSIAEDAIQGVSFPEISELEDILKDYKKTSSNDH
;
A
#
# COMPACT_ATOMS: atom_id res chain seq x y z
N MET A 1 -45.09 -6.28 30.18
CA MET A 1 -44.82 -7.12 28.99
C MET A 1 -43.65 -8.05 29.31
N SER A 2 -43.88 -9.35 29.46
CA SER A 2 -42.82 -10.32 29.76
C SER A 2 -42.10 -10.73 28.48
N LEU A 3 -40.85 -10.29 28.27
CA LEU A 3 -40.02 -10.81 27.19
C LEU A 3 -39.78 -12.31 27.43
N SER A 4 -40.13 -13.15 26.45
CA SER A 4 -39.90 -14.59 26.54
C SER A 4 -38.40 -14.88 26.55
N ARG A 5 -37.99 -15.96 27.24
CA ARG A 5 -36.57 -16.36 27.39
C ARG A 5 -35.85 -16.47 26.04
N MET A 6 -36.57 -16.83 24.97
CA MET A 6 -36.04 -16.91 23.60
C MET A 6 -35.71 -15.53 23.01
N LYS A 7 -36.55 -14.51 23.24
CA LYS A 7 -36.27 -13.13 22.79
C LYS A 7 -35.09 -12.53 23.55
N MET A 8 -34.93 -12.88 24.83
CA MET A 8 -33.79 -12.45 25.64
C MET A 8 -32.47 -13.07 25.17
N LEU A 9 -32.48 -14.35 24.78
CA LEU A 9 -31.32 -15.04 24.19
C LEU A 9 -30.96 -14.52 22.79
N GLN A 10 -31.96 -14.13 22.00
CA GLN A 10 -31.71 -13.55 20.68
C GLN A 10 -31.09 -12.15 20.77
N VAL A 11 -31.55 -11.34 21.72
CA VAL A 11 -30.96 -10.02 22.01
C VAL A 11 -29.51 -10.17 22.52
N SER A 12 -29.21 -11.14 23.37
CA SER A 12 -27.83 -11.35 23.85
C SER A 12 -26.88 -11.77 22.72
N LYS A 13 -27.32 -12.61 21.78
CA LYS A 13 -26.52 -12.99 20.61
C LYS A 13 -26.20 -11.78 19.73
N CYS A 14 -27.17 -10.88 19.53
CA CYS A 14 -26.95 -9.63 18.79
C CYS A 14 -25.97 -8.70 19.52
N LEU A 15 -26.06 -8.60 20.85
CA LEU A 15 -25.15 -7.77 21.65
C LEU A 15 -23.71 -8.30 21.65
N ILE A 16 -23.52 -9.61 21.73
CA ILE A 16 -22.19 -10.23 21.63
C ILE A 16 -21.60 -10.01 20.22
N GLY A 17 -22.41 -10.20 19.17
CA GLY A 17 -21.98 -9.93 17.79
C GLY A 17 -21.59 -8.46 17.58
N LEU A 18 -22.37 -7.52 18.13
CA LEU A 18 -22.07 -6.09 18.08
C LEU A 18 -20.77 -5.75 18.82
N ALA A 19 -20.55 -6.36 19.99
CA ALA A 19 -19.33 -6.16 20.78
C ALA A 19 -18.08 -6.69 20.05
N VAL A 20 -18.17 -7.86 19.39
CA VAL A 20 -17.07 -8.41 18.59
C VAL A 20 -16.72 -7.50 17.41
N VAL A 21 -17.73 -6.97 16.70
CA VAL A 21 -17.49 -6.02 15.58
C VAL A 21 -16.83 -4.74 16.09
N MET A 22 -17.29 -4.19 17.21
CA MET A 22 -16.70 -2.99 17.81
C MET A 22 -15.25 -3.23 18.29
N LEU A 23 -14.94 -4.41 18.81
CA LEU A 23 -13.58 -4.79 19.23
C LEU A 23 -12.63 -5.01 18.03
N GLN A 24 -13.15 -5.42 16.87
CA GLN A 24 -12.38 -5.54 15.63
C GLN A 24 -12.16 -4.21 14.89
N SER A 25 -12.84 -3.13 15.31
CA SER A 25 -12.80 -1.83 14.62
C SER A 25 -11.64 -0.92 15.05
N CYS A 26 -10.74 -1.38 15.92
CA CYS A 26 -9.66 -0.56 16.47
C CYS A 26 -8.34 -0.63 15.67
N GLU A 27 -8.36 -1.11 14.43
CA GLU A 27 -7.20 -1.07 13.54
C GLU A 27 -7.09 0.31 12.87
N THR A 28 -6.80 1.34 13.65
CA THR A 28 -6.56 2.72 13.18
C THR A 28 -5.18 3.22 13.57
N VAL A 29 -4.19 2.33 13.65
CA VAL A 29 -2.86 2.65 14.21
C VAL A 29 -1.89 3.23 13.16
N ASP A 30 -2.19 3.19 11.86
CA ASP A 30 -1.14 3.32 10.84
C ASP A 30 -1.15 4.57 9.93
N ASN A 31 -2.10 5.49 10.08
CA ASN A 31 -2.19 6.67 9.20
C ASN A 31 -0.92 7.55 9.22
N ARG A 32 -0.24 7.66 10.38
CA ARG A 32 0.92 8.55 10.54
C ARG A 32 2.16 8.03 9.82
N ARG A 33 2.36 6.71 9.80
CA ARG A 33 3.51 6.09 9.13
C ARG A 33 3.28 6.00 7.63
N ASP A 34 2.03 5.82 7.21
CA ASP A 34 1.64 5.89 5.79
C ASP A 34 2.02 7.24 5.15
N LEU A 35 1.90 8.35 5.89
CA LEU A 35 2.34 9.69 5.42
C LEU A 35 3.85 9.80 5.18
N LEU A 36 4.66 8.94 5.82
CA LEU A 36 6.11 8.94 5.68
C LEU A 36 6.56 8.19 4.44
N CYS A 37 5.70 7.35 3.85
CA CYS A 37 6.04 6.58 2.66
C CYS A 37 6.39 7.53 1.49
N GLY A 38 7.44 7.18 0.77
CA GLY A 38 7.95 7.97 -0.34
C GLY A 38 9.47 8.12 -0.35
N ASN A 39 9.96 8.85 -1.35
CA ASN A 39 11.37 9.18 -1.51
C ASN A 39 11.68 10.47 -0.74
N TRP A 40 12.79 10.46 0.00
CA TRP A 40 13.29 11.54 0.83
C TRP A 40 14.73 11.85 0.43
N GLU A 41 14.98 13.11 0.10
CA GLU A 41 16.31 13.64 -0.25
C GLU A 41 16.91 14.40 0.92
N SER A 42 18.20 14.19 1.18
CA SER A 42 18.89 14.87 2.27
C SER A 42 19.19 16.32 1.93
N VAL A 43 18.91 17.22 2.88
CA VAL A 43 19.28 18.65 2.78
C VAL A 43 20.79 18.85 2.93
N GLU A 44 21.47 17.99 3.69
CA GLU A 44 22.90 18.10 4.03
C GLU A 44 23.80 17.27 3.09
N GLY A 45 23.27 16.74 1.99
CA GLY A 45 24.04 15.90 1.04
C GLY A 45 24.36 14.50 1.56
N LYS A 46 23.61 14.00 2.54
CA LYS A 46 23.66 12.60 3.00
C LYS A 46 22.94 11.66 2.00
N PRO A 47 23.13 10.34 2.13
CA PRO A 47 22.40 9.33 1.35
C PRO A 47 20.89 9.55 1.31
N ASP A 48 20.25 9.43 0.15
CA ASP A 48 18.79 9.50 0.03
C ASP A 48 18.12 8.33 0.75
N VAL A 49 16.86 8.52 1.12
CA VAL A 49 16.08 7.53 1.87
C VAL A 49 14.77 7.23 1.13
N LEU A 50 14.37 5.97 1.11
CA LEU A 50 13.04 5.54 0.69
C LEU A 50 12.34 4.87 1.86
N ILE A 51 11.12 5.31 2.13
CA ILE A 51 10.25 4.67 3.12
C ILE A 51 9.09 4.00 2.38
N TYR A 52 8.84 2.74 2.70
CA TYR A 52 7.72 1.99 2.12
C TYR A 52 7.13 1.01 3.14
N LYS A 53 5.88 0.64 2.88
CA LYS A 53 5.15 -0.35 3.68
C LYS A 53 5.27 -1.73 3.03
N GLU A 54 5.56 -2.73 3.83
CA GLU A 54 5.60 -4.14 3.43
C GLU A 54 4.78 -4.96 4.43
N GLY A 55 3.53 -5.26 4.06
CA GLY A 55 2.55 -5.83 4.99
C GLY A 55 2.18 -4.83 6.09
N GLU A 56 2.37 -5.22 7.34
CA GLU A 56 2.17 -4.38 8.54
C GLU A 56 3.44 -3.63 8.98
N ALA A 57 4.57 -3.89 8.34
CA ALA A 57 5.86 -3.31 8.69
C ALA A 57 6.24 -2.16 7.76
N TYR A 58 6.87 -1.12 8.32
CA TYR A 58 7.44 -0.01 7.54
C TYR A 58 8.95 -0.18 7.46
N LYS A 59 9.48 -0.04 6.26
CA LYS A 59 10.91 -0.22 5.97
C LYS A 59 11.51 1.07 5.45
N VAL A 60 12.74 1.34 5.88
CA VAL A 60 13.56 2.50 5.51
C VAL A 60 14.78 2.01 4.76
N THR A 61 14.88 2.30 3.47
CA THR A 61 16.05 1.98 2.65
C THR A 61 16.91 3.22 2.47
N VAL A 62 18.18 3.13 2.87
CA VAL A 62 19.18 4.19 2.73
C VAL A 62 20.04 3.91 1.50
N PHE A 63 20.02 4.82 0.53
CA PHE A 63 20.79 4.74 -0.71
C PHE A 63 22.11 5.48 -0.57
N LYS A 64 23.19 4.76 -0.27
CA LYS A 64 24.54 5.34 -0.26
C LYS A 64 24.95 5.80 -1.66
N ARG A 65 24.67 7.06 -2.05
CA ARG A 65 25.25 7.70 -3.25
C ARG A 65 26.79 7.63 -3.11
N SER A 66 27.43 6.76 -3.87
CA SER A 66 28.90 6.61 -3.86
C SER A 66 29.48 7.19 -5.14
N GLY A 67 30.43 8.12 -4.98
CA GLY A 67 31.10 8.77 -6.09
C GLY A 67 31.69 7.79 -7.11
N LEU A 68 31.39 8.06 -8.38
CA LEU A 68 31.99 7.64 -9.65
C LEU A 68 32.19 6.14 -9.96
N ARG A 69 32.45 5.21 -9.03
CA ARG A 69 32.75 3.79 -9.40
C ARG A 69 32.35 2.68 -8.41
N ARG A 70 31.62 2.93 -7.31
CA ARG A 70 31.17 1.84 -6.42
C ARG A 70 29.72 1.47 -6.64
N LYS A 71 29.43 0.16 -6.65
CA LYS A 71 28.08 -0.41 -6.64
C LYS A 71 27.30 0.14 -5.44
N LEU A 72 26.11 0.69 -5.70
CA LEU A 72 25.17 1.09 -4.66
C LEU A 72 24.78 -0.16 -3.85
N LYS A 73 25.09 -0.18 -2.55
CA LYS A 73 24.53 -1.19 -1.65
C LYS A 73 23.46 -0.49 -0.80
N PRO A 74 22.18 -0.64 -1.16
CA PRO A 74 21.10 -0.15 -0.31
C PRO A 74 21.10 -0.93 1.01
N GLU A 75 20.87 -0.23 2.11
CA GLU A 75 20.69 -0.82 3.43
C GLU A 75 19.25 -0.57 3.88
N THR A 76 18.53 -1.63 4.23
CA THR A 76 17.12 -1.56 4.63
C THR A 76 16.97 -1.85 6.11
N TYR A 77 16.28 -0.96 6.80
CA TYR A 77 16.02 -1.01 8.24
C TYR A 77 14.52 -1.01 8.50
N LEU A 78 14.13 -1.50 9.68
CA LEU A 78 12.75 -1.48 10.14
C LEU A 78 12.46 -0.15 10.85
N LEU A 79 11.39 0.53 10.46
CA LEU A 79 10.85 1.67 11.19
C LEU A 79 9.92 1.14 12.28
N GLN A 80 10.29 1.41 13.52
CA GLN A 80 9.54 0.99 14.71
C GLN A 80 8.94 2.21 15.39
N GLU A 81 7.83 2.01 16.09
CA GLU A 81 7.22 3.04 16.93
C GLU A 81 7.11 2.53 18.36
N GLU A 82 7.60 3.31 19.31
CA GLU A 82 7.52 3.02 20.74
C GLU A 82 7.02 4.27 21.45
N ASN A 83 5.86 4.18 22.13
CA ASN A 83 5.25 5.29 22.85
C ASN A 83 5.02 6.57 22.02
N GLY A 84 4.74 6.42 20.71
CA GLY A 84 4.57 7.54 19.78
C GLY A 84 5.86 8.10 19.19
N ASN A 85 7.02 7.53 19.55
CA ASN A 85 8.32 7.90 18.99
C ASN A 85 8.72 6.90 17.91
N LEU A 86 9.02 7.39 16.72
CA LEU A 86 9.53 6.58 15.62
C LEU A 86 11.05 6.46 15.73
N PHE A 87 11.57 5.27 15.48
CA PHE A 87 13.01 5.04 15.47
C PHE A 87 13.36 3.86 14.56
N MET A 88 14.63 3.77 14.18
CA MET A 88 15.19 2.60 13.51
C MET A 88 16.53 2.23 14.13
N ASN A 89 16.91 0.96 14.00
CA ASN A 89 18.19 0.45 14.50
C ASN A 89 19.11 0.07 13.35
N THR A 90 20.19 0.83 13.19
CA THR A 90 21.23 0.59 12.18
C THR A 90 22.54 0.05 12.78
N GLY A 91 22.50 -0.40 14.03
CA GLY A 91 23.65 -0.62 14.92
C GLY A 91 23.65 0.32 16.13
N PHE A 92 22.88 1.41 16.03
CA PHE A 92 22.50 2.32 17.12
C PHE A 92 21.08 2.84 16.86
N ARG A 93 20.43 3.38 17.89
CA ARG A 93 19.08 3.95 17.79
C ARG A 93 19.16 5.29 17.05
N ILE A 94 18.45 5.39 15.93
CA ILE A 94 18.23 6.63 15.19
C ILE A 94 16.77 7.00 15.39
N ASP A 95 16.52 8.11 16.08
CA ASP A 95 15.16 8.64 16.25
C ASP A 95 14.72 9.34 14.96
N VAL A 96 13.44 9.18 14.63
CA VAL A 96 12.79 9.71 13.43
C VAL A 96 11.66 10.63 13.86
N SER A 97 11.67 11.86 13.39
CA SER A 97 10.59 12.82 13.62
C SER A 97 10.11 13.40 12.30
N TYR A 98 8.80 13.59 12.19
CA TYR A 98 8.16 14.14 11.00
C TYR A 98 7.35 15.38 11.37
N ASN A 99 7.61 16.47 10.66
CA ASN A 99 6.84 17.69 10.75
C ASN A 99 5.89 17.81 9.57
N GLU A 100 4.61 17.55 9.81
CA GLU A 100 3.54 17.63 8.80
C GLU A 100 3.36 19.03 8.19
N ALA A 101 3.65 20.10 8.93
CA ALA A 101 3.44 21.47 8.45
C ALA A 101 4.52 21.93 7.45
N ALA A 102 5.74 21.44 7.60
CA ALA A 102 6.87 21.78 6.74
C ALA A 102 7.21 20.65 5.74
N ASP A 103 6.59 19.48 5.88
CA ASP A 103 6.91 18.26 5.14
C ASP A 103 8.41 17.88 5.23
N ILE A 104 8.93 17.96 6.46
CA ILE A 104 10.34 17.68 6.79
C ILE A 104 10.40 16.42 7.65
N LEU A 105 11.27 15.49 7.24
CA LEU A 105 11.61 14.29 8.00
C LEU A 105 13.02 14.44 8.56
N THR A 106 13.16 14.33 9.88
CA THR A 106 14.45 14.45 10.56
C THR A 106 14.85 13.08 11.08
N PHE A 107 16.07 12.65 10.75
CA PHE A 107 16.72 11.51 11.37
C PHE A 107 17.77 12.04 12.33
N SER A 108 17.72 11.73 13.62
CA SER A 108 18.74 12.17 14.58
C SER A 108 19.79 11.09 14.77
N PRO A 109 21.09 11.33 14.50
CA PRO A 109 21.77 12.62 14.24
C PRO A 109 22.00 12.94 12.74
N ASN A 110 21.33 12.21 11.85
CA ASN A 110 21.52 12.27 10.41
C ASN A 110 20.88 13.50 9.71
N GLY A 111 20.28 14.44 10.44
CA GLY A 111 19.79 15.71 9.90
C GLY A 111 18.44 15.60 9.16
N ASP A 112 18.13 16.65 8.42
CA ASP A 112 16.82 16.86 7.80
C ASP A 112 16.75 16.38 6.35
N TYR A 113 15.57 15.89 5.98
CA TYR A 113 15.22 15.35 4.68
C TYR A 113 13.91 15.96 4.22
N VAL A 114 13.81 16.19 2.91
CA VAL A 114 12.63 16.73 2.22
C VAL A 114 12.15 15.72 1.18
N ARG A 115 10.88 15.76 0.78
CA ARG A 115 10.39 14.88 -0.28
C ARG A 115 11.18 15.11 -1.56
N SER A 116 11.66 14.01 -2.16
CA SER A 116 12.28 14.09 -3.47
C SER A 116 11.21 14.53 -4.47
N ALA A 117 11.44 15.65 -5.15
CA ALA A 117 10.65 16.06 -6.30
C ALA A 117 10.99 15.13 -7.48
N LYS A 118 10.60 13.85 -7.41
CA LYS A 118 10.60 13.04 -8.61
C LYS A 118 9.49 13.58 -9.51
N LYS A 119 9.91 14.27 -10.57
CA LYS A 119 9.14 14.34 -11.82
C LYS A 119 8.53 12.96 -12.06
N MET A 120 7.23 12.94 -12.31
CA MET A 120 6.60 11.88 -13.09
C MET A 120 7.26 11.93 -14.48
N GLU A 121 8.38 11.25 -14.65
CA GLU A 121 8.81 10.79 -15.96
C GLU A 121 8.23 9.39 -16.05
N ASP A 122 7.22 9.29 -16.93
CA ASP A 122 6.58 8.06 -17.34
C ASP A 122 7.67 7.04 -17.71
N ASP A 123 7.81 5.96 -16.93
CA ASP A 123 8.51 4.74 -17.37
C ASP A 123 7.64 3.98 -18.40
N MET A 124 7.14 4.71 -19.41
CA MET A 124 6.65 4.13 -20.65
C MET A 124 7.68 4.48 -21.73
N GLU A 125 8.25 3.42 -22.29
CA GLU A 125 9.12 3.38 -23.48
C GLU A 125 10.64 3.53 -23.24
N ASP A 126 11.28 2.37 -23.05
CA ASP A 126 12.51 2.01 -23.78
C ASP A 126 12.58 0.48 -23.86
N ASP A 127 11.70 -0.13 -24.65
CA ASP A 127 11.98 -1.43 -25.29
C ASP A 127 12.44 -1.15 -26.74
N PRO A 128 13.71 -1.38 -27.09
CA PRO A 128 14.18 -1.21 -28.45
C PRO A 128 13.81 -2.43 -29.29
N GLY A 129 12.66 -2.36 -29.95
CA GLY A 129 12.41 -2.97 -31.26
C GLY A 129 12.56 -4.49 -31.37
N PHE A 130 11.48 -5.21 -31.08
CA PHE A 130 11.16 -6.45 -31.79
C PHE A 130 10.01 -6.19 -32.75
N SER A 131 10.32 -6.08 -34.04
CA SER A 131 9.34 -5.97 -35.12
C SER A 131 8.50 -7.25 -35.19
N ILE A 132 7.24 -7.18 -34.73
CA ILE A 132 6.22 -8.16 -35.09
C ILE A 132 5.47 -7.57 -36.28
N ALA A 133 5.54 -8.29 -37.41
CA ALA A 133 4.87 -7.92 -38.65
C ALA A 133 3.36 -7.69 -38.45
N GLU A 134 2.83 -6.65 -39.09
CA GLU A 134 1.43 -6.20 -39.06
C GLU A 134 0.41 -7.16 -39.73
N ASP A 135 0.74 -8.43 -39.94
CA ASP A 135 -0.05 -9.35 -40.77
C ASP A 135 -0.83 -10.44 -39.97
N ALA A 136 -1.02 -10.30 -38.65
CA ALA A 136 -1.66 -11.34 -37.83
C ALA A 136 -2.91 -10.92 -37.03
N ILE A 137 -3.54 -9.79 -37.32
CA ILE A 137 -4.85 -9.44 -36.72
C ILE A 137 -5.92 -9.39 -37.80
N GLN A 138 -6.24 -10.56 -38.35
CA GLN A 138 -7.49 -10.78 -39.07
C GLN A 138 -8.01 -12.17 -38.72
N GLY A 139 -8.86 -12.26 -37.69
CA GLY A 139 -9.44 -13.56 -37.32
C GLY A 139 -10.26 -13.65 -36.04
N VAL A 140 -10.39 -12.60 -35.22
CA VAL A 140 -11.21 -12.68 -34.01
C VAL A 140 -12.27 -11.59 -34.03
N SER A 141 -13.45 -11.92 -34.58
CA SER A 141 -14.63 -11.07 -34.41
C SER A 141 -15.11 -11.20 -32.96
N PHE A 142 -15.18 -10.07 -32.24
CA PHE A 142 -15.90 -10.01 -30.99
C PHE A 142 -17.40 -10.11 -31.25
N PRO A 143 -18.17 -10.88 -30.47
CA PRO A 143 -19.64 -10.89 -30.52
C PRO A 143 -20.20 -9.50 -30.23
N GLU A 144 -21.17 -9.04 -31.02
CA GLU A 144 -21.90 -7.80 -30.72
C GLU A 144 -22.75 -7.99 -29.45
N ILE A 145 -22.97 -6.88 -28.72
CA ILE A 145 -23.60 -6.85 -27.40
C ILE A 145 -24.98 -7.54 -27.36
N SER A 146 -25.70 -7.59 -28.50
CA SER A 146 -26.97 -8.32 -28.63
C SER A 146 -26.82 -9.84 -28.47
N GLU A 147 -25.70 -10.43 -28.90
CA GLU A 147 -25.45 -11.87 -28.78
C GLU A 147 -25.17 -12.28 -27.32
N LEU A 148 -24.63 -11.36 -26.51
CA LEU A 148 -24.41 -11.58 -25.08
C LEU A 148 -25.73 -11.54 -24.27
N GLU A 149 -26.71 -10.75 -24.69
CA GLU A 149 -28.02 -10.71 -24.03
C GLU A 149 -28.83 -11.99 -24.27
N ASP A 150 -28.69 -12.61 -25.45
CA ASP A 150 -29.34 -13.87 -25.77
C ASP A 150 -28.71 -15.07 -25.02
N ILE A 151 -27.38 -15.09 -24.88
CA ILE A 151 -26.68 -16.08 -24.05
C ILE A 151 -27.09 -15.97 -22.57
N LEU A 152 -27.29 -14.75 -22.06
CA LEU A 152 -27.71 -14.52 -20.69
C LEU A 152 -29.18 -14.92 -20.44
N LYS A 153 -30.04 -14.79 -21.46
CA LYS A 153 -31.43 -15.28 -21.42
C LYS A 153 -31.50 -16.79 -21.40
N ASP A 154 -30.68 -17.47 -22.20
CA ASP A 154 -30.64 -18.93 -22.21
C ASP A 154 -30.10 -19.51 -20.90
N TYR A 155 -29.14 -18.84 -20.26
CA TYR A 155 -28.62 -19.25 -18.94
C TYR A 155 -29.67 -19.12 -17.81
N LYS A 156 -30.56 -18.12 -17.90
CA LYS A 156 -31.68 -17.97 -16.95
C LYS A 156 -32.79 -18.99 -17.19
N LYS A 157 -32.95 -19.47 -18.42
CA LYS A 157 -33.97 -20.46 -18.78
C LYS A 157 -33.58 -21.88 -18.36
N THR A 158 -32.29 -22.21 -18.39
CA THR A 158 -31.77 -23.50 -17.91
C THR A 158 -31.74 -23.59 -16.38
N SER A 159 -31.54 -22.48 -15.68
CA SER A 159 -31.59 -22.42 -14.20
C SER A 159 -32.99 -22.56 -13.59
N SER A 160 -34.06 -22.43 -14.38
CA SER A 160 -35.44 -22.48 -13.87
C SER A 160 -36.15 -23.82 -14.09
N ASN A 161 -35.47 -24.83 -14.64
CA ASN A 161 -36.08 -26.14 -14.94
C ASN A 161 -35.60 -27.30 -14.06
N ASP A 162 -34.83 -27.02 -13.01
CA ASP A 162 -34.55 -27.99 -11.95
C ASP A 162 -35.45 -27.69 -10.74
N HIS A 163 -36.73 -28.06 -10.84
CA HIS A 163 -37.61 -28.53 -9.76
C HIS A 163 -38.80 -29.30 -10.35
#